data_AF-A0A8X7Z8C9-F1
#
_entry.id   AF-A0A8X7Z8C9-F1
#
_cell.length_a   1.000
_cell.length_b   1.000
_cell.length_c   1.000
_cell.angle_alpha   90.00
_cell.angle_beta   90.00
_cell.angle_gamma   90.00
#
_symmetry.space_group_name_H-M   'P 1'
#
loop_
_entity.id
_entity.type
_entity.pdbx_description
1 polymer ?
#
loop_
_entity_poly.entity_id
_entity_poly.type
_entity_poly.pdbx_seq_one_letter_code
_entity_poly.pdbx_strand_id
1 'polypeptide(L)'
;MIGLSKKKNIVHASANDLNASASSTSLKPEQDADGVPIPVVLIDQDSDSESTIVQLSFGDRLGALIDTMNALKDLGLDVAKGTVLTEGPVKQTKFFITRLDSGRKVEDPDMLERIRLTIINNLLKYHPESSERLAMGEAFGIKAPEKKIAVQLLDWRVFILSDFSLVIALIELDVDIATHVHVKEDGPKRSLLCVETADRSGLLVEIIKIIADVNIDVESAEIDTEGLIAKDKFHVSYGGAALNSSLSQVLVNCLRYYLRRPETDTESY
;
A
#
# COMPACT_ATOMS: atom_id res chain seq x y z
N MET A 1 -11.78 -52.74 2.50
CA MET A 1 -11.52 -51.84 3.64
C MET A 1 -10.23 -51.10 3.36
N ILE A 2 -10.31 -49.84 2.93
CA ILE A 2 -9.15 -49.03 2.51
C ILE A 2 -8.85 -48.08 3.67
N GLY A 3 -7.68 -48.23 4.30
CA GLY A 3 -7.22 -47.39 5.41
C GLY A 3 -6.50 -46.15 4.90
N LEU A 4 -7.03 -44.97 5.24
CA LEU A 4 -6.38 -43.68 4.99
C LEU A 4 -5.18 -43.49 5.95
N SER A 5 -3.99 -43.27 5.39
CA SER A 5 -2.80 -42.84 6.14
C SER A 5 -2.66 -41.32 6.08
N LYS A 6 -2.82 -40.65 7.24
CA LYS A 6 -2.60 -39.20 7.39
C LYS A 6 -1.08 -38.94 7.44
N LYS A 7 -0.51 -38.37 6.38
CA LYS A 7 0.84 -37.78 6.43
C LYS A 7 0.78 -36.43 7.14
N LYS A 8 1.47 -36.31 8.27
CA LYS A 8 1.73 -35.04 8.95
C LYS A 8 2.87 -34.33 8.20
N ASN A 9 2.60 -33.17 7.62
CA ASN A 9 3.66 -32.27 7.14
C ASN A 9 4.32 -31.61 8.34
N ILE A 10 5.58 -31.94 8.59
CA ILE A 10 6.45 -31.28 9.55
C ILE A 10 7.19 -30.18 8.79
N VAL A 11 6.96 -28.92 9.17
CA VAL A 11 7.71 -27.77 8.64
C VAL A 11 9.03 -27.70 9.39
N HIS A 12 10.15 -27.90 8.70
CA HIS A 12 11.49 -27.67 9.24
C HIS A 12 11.90 -26.22 8.97
N ALA A 13 12.16 -25.46 10.03
CA ALA A 13 12.94 -24.22 9.96
C ALA A 13 14.42 -24.59 10.08
N SER A 14 15.23 -24.21 9.10
CA SER A 14 16.69 -24.36 9.14
C SER A 14 17.32 -22.97 9.15
N ALA A 15 18.05 -22.64 10.21
CA ALA A 15 18.92 -21.48 10.25
C ALA A 15 20.26 -21.88 9.64
N ASN A 16 20.55 -21.40 8.43
CA ASN A 16 21.90 -21.45 7.87
C ASN A 16 22.31 -20.05 7.46
N ASP A 17 23.27 -19.50 8.20
CA ASP A 17 23.97 -18.26 7.95
C ASP A 17 24.80 -18.35 6.66
N LEU A 18 24.48 -17.53 5.66
CA LEU A 18 25.42 -17.19 4.59
C LEU A 18 25.22 -15.73 4.16
N ASN A 19 26.34 -15.01 4.21
CA ASN A 19 26.52 -13.58 4.01
C ASN A 19 26.62 -13.28 2.49
N ALA A 20 25.80 -12.38 1.94
CA ALA A 20 26.08 -11.70 0.68
C ALA A 20 25.20 -10.45 0.48
N SER A 21 25.86 -9.36 0.11
CA SER A 21 25.38 -8.00 -0.14
C SER A 21 23.97 -7.84 -0.70
N ALA A 22 23.18 -6.99 -0.05
CA ALA A 22 22.11 -6.23 -0.70
C ALA A 22 21.93 -4.89 0.02
N SER A 23 21.90 -3.83 -0.77
CA SER A 23 21.55 -2.46 -0.41
C SER A 23 20.21 -2.48 0.32
N SER A 24 20.24 -2.39 1.64
CA SER A 24 19.04 -2.32 2.47
C SER A 24 18.56 -0.88 2.50
N THR A 25 17.53 -0.58 1.71
CA THR A 25 16.71 0.59 1.97
C THR A 25 16.08 0.39 3.34
N SER A 26 16.54 1.20 4.29
CA SER A 26 16.29 1.07 5.72
C SER A 26 14.81 1.31 6.05
N LEU A 27 14.04 0.23 6.21
CA LEU A 27 12.75 0.26 6.92
C LEU A 27 13.02 0.48 8.42
N LYS A 28 13.04 1.74 8.86
CA LYS A 28 12.94 2.09 10.28
C LYS A 28 11.55 2.69 10.50
N PRO A 29 10.58 1.91 11.00
CA PRO A 29 9.37 2.50 11.51
C PRO A 29 9.72 3.28 12.77
N GLU A 30 9.44 4.58 12.76
CA GLU A 30 9.52 5.40 13.97
C GLU A 30 8.46 4.88 14.96
N GLN A 31 8.93 4.29 16.07
CA GLN A 31 8.06 3.99 17.18
C GLN A 31 7.73 5.31 17.87
N ASP A 32 6.57 5.89 17.55
CA ASP A 32 6.02 6.97 18.35
C ASP A 32 5.77 6.47 19.79
N ALA A 33 5.98 7.37 20.75
CA ALA A 33 6.18 7.15 22.19
C ALA A 33 5.06 6.39 22.97
N ASP A 34 4.03 5.89 22.29
CA ASP A 34 2.84 5.26 22.86
C ASP A 34 2.71 3.74 22.55
N GLY A 35 3.70 3.14 21.90
CA GLY A 35 3.81 1.67 21.77
C GLY A 35 2.80 0.98 20.84
N VAL A 36 1.85 1.71 20.24
CA VAL A 36 0.99 1.15 19.17
C VAL A 36 1.85 0.90 17.92
N PRO A 37 1.73 -0.24 17.22
CA PRO A 37 2.50 -0.50 16.01
C PRO A 37 1.89 0.18 14.77
N ILE A 38 2.73 0.76 13.90
CA ILE A 38 2.30 1.31 12.60
C ILE A 38 2.21 0.15 11.59
N PRO A 39 1.05 -0.10 10.95
CA PRO A 39 0.95 -1.12 9.94
C PRO A 39 1.69 -0.69 8.67
N VAL A 40 2.48 -1.62 8.13
CA VAL A 40 3.17 -1.45 6.84
C VAL A 40 2.80 -2.59 5.92
N VAL A 41 2.38 -2.27 4.70
CA VAL A 41 2.13 -3.23 3.62
C VAL A 41 2.87 -2.76 2.38
N LEU A 42 3.81 -3.57 1.92
CA LEU A 42 4.63 -3.34 0.74
C LEU A 42 4.32 -4.42 -0.30
N ILE A 43 3.95 -4.03 -1.51
CA ILE A 43 3.81 -4.91 -2.66
C ILE A 43 4.90 -4.55 -3.66
N ASP A 44 5.74 -5.51 -4.01
CA ASP A 44 6.93 -5.33 -4.86
C ASP A 44 6.81 -6.20 -6.11
N GLN A 45 6.86 -5.54 -7.27
CA GLN A 45 6.85 -6.17 -8.58
C GLN A 45 8.19 -6.04 -9.32
N ASP A 46 9.30 -5.60 -8.72
CA ASP A 46 10.60 -5.50 -9.42
C ASP A 46 11.59 -6.57 -8.95
N SER A 47 11.57 -6.95 -7.66
CA SER A 47 12.57 -7.85 -7.08
C SER A 47 12.55 -9.30 -7.59
N ASP A 48 11.45 -9.76 -8.19
CA ASP A 48 11.31 -11.14 -8.71
C ASP A 48 10.51 -11.12 -10.03
N SER A 49 11.00 -11.81 -11.07
CA SER A 49 10.35 -11.80 -12.39
C SER A 49 9.11 -12.69 -12.46
N GLU A 50 9.03 -13.73 -11.64
CA GLU A 50 8.01 -14.77 -11.75
C GLU A 50 6.84 -14.57 -10.76
N SER A 51 7.07 -13.81 -9.71
CA SER A 51 6.13 -13.64 -8.61
C SER A 51 6.05 -12.20 -8.10
N THR A 52 4.90 -11.86 -7.54
CA THR A 52 4.71 -10.59 -6.84
C THR A 52 5.06 -10.82 -5.39
N ILE A 53 5.86 -9.93 -4.82
CA ILE A 53 6.26 -10.03 -3.44
C ILE A 53 5.31 -9.17 -2.60
N VAL A 54 4.82 -9.73 -1.50
CA VAL A 54 4.07 -8.97 -0.51
C VAL A 54 4.78 -9.07 0.82
N GLN A 55 5.18 -7.92 1.35
CA GLN A 55 5.79 -7.78 2.65
C GLN A 55 4.84 -7.02 3.57
N LEU A 56 4.67 -7.54 4.78
CA LEU A 56 3.89 -6.90 5.82
C LEU A 56 4.66 -6.94 7.12
N SER A 57 4.66 -5.81 7.83
CA SER A 57 5.39 -5.70 9.09
C SER A 57 4.40 -5.50 10.23
N PHE A 58 4.04 -6.60 10.90
CA PHE A 58 3.12 -6.45 12.01
C PHE A 58 2.93 -7.68 12.90
N GLY A 59 3.01 -7.43 14.21
CA GLY A 59 2.53 -8.33 15.26
C GLY A 59 3.27 -9.67 15.38
N ASP A 60 3.02 -10.36 16.48
CA ASP A 60 3.55 -11.70 16.77
C ASP A 60 2.47 -12.79 16.81
N ARG A 61 1.25 -12.41 16.41
CA ARG A 61 0.08 -13.28 16.47
C ARG A 61 0.09 -14.25 15.30
N LEU A 62 0.34 -15.52 15.60
CA LEU A 62 0.29 -16.61 14.62
C LEU A 62 -1.05 -16.66 13.87
N GLY A 63 -2.16 -16.30 14.53
CA GLY A 63 -3.48 -16.22 13.91
C GLY A 63 -3.53 -15.23 12.75
N ALA A 64 -2.87 -14.06 12.88
CA ALA A 64 -2.83 -13.05 11.81
C ALA A 64 -2.16 -13.59 10.55
N LEU A 65 -1.08 -14.35 10.72
CA LEU A 65 -0.35 -14.95 9.62
C LEU A 65 -1.19 -16.00 8.87
N ILE A 66 -1.88 -16.87 9.61
CA ILE A 66 -2.71 -17.94 9.03
C ILE A 66 -3.92 -17.35 8.30
N ASP A 67 -4.63 -16.42 8.92
CA ASP A 67 -5.79 -15.77 8.30
C ASP A 67 -5.39 -14.96 7.07
N THR A 68 -4.22 -14.31 7.10
CA THR A 68 -3.68 -13.62 5.91
C THR A 68 -3.40 -14.60 4.77
N MET A 69 -2.74 -15.73 5.04
CA MET A 69 -2.51 -16.76 4.02
C MET A 69 -3.80 -17.32 3.44
N ASN A 70 -4.82 -17.56 4.27
CA ASN A 70 -6.12 -18.04 3.81
C ASN A 70 -6.83 -16.99 2.96
N ALA A 71 -6.83 -15.73 3.39
CA ALA A 71 -7.45 -14.64 2.64
C ALA A 71 -6.79 -14.42 1.28
N LEU A 72 -5.46 -14.55 1.18
CA LEU A 72 -4.77 -14.51 -0.11
C LEU A 72 -5.20 -15.69 -1.02
N LYS A 73 -5.39 -16.89 -0.47
CA LYS A 73 -5.91 -18.05 -1.23
C LYS A 73 -7.35 -17.85 -1.67
N ASP A 74 -8.18 -17.25 -0.83
CA ASP A 74 -9.57 -16.95 -1.14
C ASP A 74 -9.70 -15.91 -2.27
N LEU A 75 -8.68 -15.05 -2.47
CA LEU A 75 -8.54 -14.18 -3.64
C LEU A 75 -8.13 -14.92 -4.93
N GLY A 76 -7.88 -16.24 -4.86
CA GLY A 76 -7.40 -17.03 -5.99
C GLY A 76 -5.90 -16.87 -6.23
N LEU A 77 -5.11 -16.65 -5.17
CA LEU A 77 -3.66 -16.55 -5.24
C LEU A 77 -3.00 -17.79 -4.63
N ASP A 78 -1.86 -18.17 -5.18
CA ASP A 78 -0.97 -19.16 -4.57
C ASP A 78 0.16 -18.46 -3.81
N VAL A 79 0.54 -19.03 -2.66
CA VAL A 79 1.64 -18.51 -1.82
C VAL A 79 2.78 -19.52 -1.91
N ALA A 80 3.70 -19.28 -2.84
CA ALA A 80 4.78 -20.23 -3.17
C ALA A 80 5.86 -20.31 -2.09
N LYS A 81 6.16 -19.17 -1.45
CA LYS A 81 7.18 -19.05 -0.41
C LYS A 81 6.79 -17.99 0.61
N GLY A 82 7.06 -18.27 1.88
CA GLY A 82 6.93 -17.31 2.98
C GLY A 82 8.20 -17.28 3.82
N THR A 83 8.72 -16.09 4.11
CA THR A 83 9.79 -15.88 5.07
C THR A 83 9.26 -15.03 6.21
N VAL A 84 9.47 -15.46 7.45
CA VAL A 84 9.16 -14.67 8.65
C VAL A 84 10.46 -14.28 9.30
N LEU A 85 10.74 -12.98 9.33
CA LEU A 85 11.88 -12.40 10.02
C LEU A 85 11.39 -11.88 11.38
N THR A 86 11.86 -12.52 12.44
CA THR A 86 11.54 -12.16 13.83
C THR A 86 12.67 -11.43 14.54
N GLU A 87 13.77 -11.18 13.83
CA GLU A 87 14.95 -10.49 14.36
C GLU A 87 14.78 -8.99 14.20
N GLY A 88 14.80 -8.26 15.31
CA GLY A 88 14.60 -6.81 15.35
C GLY A 88 13.31 -6.37 16.06
N PRO A 89 13.10 -5.06 16.18
CA PRO A 89 11.94 -4.49 16.90
C PRO A 89 10.61 -4.70 16.17
N VAL A 90 10.63 -4.97 14.86
CA VAL A 90 9.43 -5.18 14.04
C VAL A 90 9.55 -6.50 13.29
N LYS A 91 8.54 -7.35 13.48
CA LYS A 91 8.44 -8.64 12.77
C LYS A 91 8.00 -8.39 11.33
N GLN A 92 8.74 -8.93 10.38
CA GLN A 92 8.47 -8.79 8.96
C GLN A 92 8.13 -10.14 8.37
N THR A 93 7.00 -10.22 7.69
CA THR A 93 6.62 -11.40 6.91
C THR A 93 6.67 -11.03 5.45
N LYS A 94 7.32 -11.87 4.64
CA LYS A 94 7.44 -11.74 3.20
C LYS A 94 6.83 -12.97 2.53
N PHE A 95 5.89 -12.74 1.61
CA PHE A 95 5.25 -13.76 0.80
C PHE A 95 5.57 -13.55 -0.67
N PHE A 96 5.76 -14.65 -1.40
CA PHE A 96 5.86 -14.68 -2.85
C PHE A 96 4.55 -15.25 -3.37
N ILE A 97 3.80 -14.41 -4.10
CA ILE A 97 2.47 -14.75 -4.57
C ILE A 97 2.40 -14.79 -6.10
N THR A 98 1.58 -15.71 -6.58
CA THR A 98 1.23 -15.85 -7.99
C THR A 98 -0.28 -16.06 -8.11
N ARG A 99 -0.84 -15.91 -9.31
CA ARG A 99 -2.23 -16.27 -9.57
C ARG A 99 -2.39 -17.79 -9.58
N LEU A 100 -3.42 -18.29 -8.90
CA LEU A 100 -3.67 -19.74 -8.80
C LEU A 100 -4.01 -20.37 -10.16
N ASP A 101 -4.69 -19.63 -11.03
CA ASP A 101 -5.18 -20.14 -12.33
C ASP A 101 -4.09 -20.23 -13.40
N SER A 102 -3.18 -19.26 -13.43
CA SER A 102 -2.15 -19.14 -14.47
C SER A 102 -0.74 -19.44 -13.97
N GLY A 103 -0.51 -19.44 -12.66
CA GLY A 103 0.82 -19.53 -12.05
C GLY A 103 1.70 -18.32 -12.34
N ARG A 104 1.14 -17.25 -12.94
CA ARG A 104 1.86 -16.03 -13.31
C ARG A 104 1.87 -15.03 -12.15
N LYS A 105 2.80 -14.08 -12.24
CA LYS A 105 2.86 -12.88 -11.43
C LYS A 105 1.54 -12.08 -11.44
N VAL A 106 1.27 -11.38 -10.33
CA VAL A 106 0.10 -10.51 -10.21
C VAL A 106 0.47 -9.12 -10.71
N GLU A 107 -0.15 -8.71 -11.82
CA GLU A 107 0.11 -7.43 -12.49
C GLU A 107 -1.13 -6.53 -12.56
N ASP A 108 -2.32 -7.10 -12.38
CA ASP A 108 -3.59 -6.40 -12.45
C ASP A 108 -3.75 -5.38 -11.31
N PRO A 109 -3.92 -4.07 -11.61
CA PRO A 109 -4.03 -3.02 -10.60
C PRO A 109 -5.14 -3.24 -9.57
N ASP A 110 -6.31 -3.68 -10.03
CA ASP A 110 -7.46 -3.95 -9.18
C ASP A 110 -7.18 -5.11 -8.22
N MET A 111 -6.49 -6.15 -8.69
CA MET A 111 -6.06 -7.26 -7.85
C MET A 111 -4.98 -6.84 -6.84
N LEU A 112 -4.01 -6.01 -7.22
CA LEU A 112 -2.97 -5.49 -6.31
C LEU A 112 -3.60 -4.66 -5.18
N GLU A 113 -4.55 -3.79 -5.52
CA GLU A 113 -5.31 -3.03 -4.53
C GLU A 113 -6.13 -3.96 -3.62
N ARG A 114 -6.79 -4.97 -4.19
CA ARG A 114 -7.57 -5.94 -3.40
C ARG A 114 -6.69 -6.74 -2.44
N ILE A 115 -5.48 -7.12 -2.85
CA ILE A 115 -4.49 -7.77 -1.99
C ILE A 115 -4.13 -6.85 -0.83
N ARG A 116 -3.76 -5.60 -1.13
CA ARG A 116 -3.40 -4.58 -0.13
C ARG A 116 -4.49 -4.40 0.92
N LEU A 117 -5.73 -4.16 0.47
CA LEU A 117 -6.88 -3.95 1.35
C LEU A 117 -7.23 -5.21 2.17
N THR A 118 -7.14 -6.39 1.57
CA THR A 118 -7.39 -7.66 2.28
C THR A 118 -6.40 -7.88 3.42
N ILE A 119 -5.13 -7.54 3.19
CA ILE A 119 -4.09 -7.63 4.21
C ILE A 119 -4.35 -6.60 5.30
N ILE A 120 -4.60 -5.33 4.96
CA ILE A 120 -4.92 -4.27 5.93
C ILE A 120 -6.11 -4.66 6.82
N ASN A 121 -7.19 -5.18 6.23
CA ASN A 121 -8.37 -5.61 6.98
C ASN A 121 -8.05 -6.77 7.95
N ASN A 122 -7.27 -7.75 7.51
CA ASN A 122 -6.82 -8.82 8.39
C ASN A 122 -5.91 -8.30 9.52
N LEU A 123 -5.01 -7.36 9.23
CA LEU A 123 -4.15 -6.74 10.23
C LEU A 123 -5.00 -6.07 11.35
N LEU A 124 -5.99 -5.28 10.95
CA LEU A 124 -6.87 -4.56 11.87
C LEU A 124 -7.76 -5.47 12.72
N LYS A 125 -8.16 -6.63 12.19
CA LYS A 125 -8.88 -7.65 12.97
C LYS A 125 -8.09 -8.11 14.21
N TYR A 126 -6.76 -8.18 14.12
CA TYR A 126 -5.91 -8.69 15.20
C TYR A 126 -5.33 -7.60 16.10
N HIS A 127 -5.25 -6.38 15.60
CA HIS A 127 -4.73 -5.23 16.31
C HIS A 127 -5.58 -3.98 16.00
N PRO A 128 -6.78 -3.91 16.60
CA PRO A 128 -7.68 -2.78 16.40
C PRO A 128 -7.08 -1.46 16.91
N GLU A 129 -6.08 -1.49 17.80
CA GLU A 129 -5.33 -0.31 18.23
C GLU A 129 -4.61 0.40 17.08
N SER A 130 -4.18 -0.34 16.05
CA SER A 130 -3.43 0.24 14.94
C SER A 130 -4.33 0.95 13.92
N SER A 131 -5.66 0.88 14.04
CA SER A 131 -6.55 1.68 13.20
C SER A 131 -6.40 3.17 13.45
N GLU A 132 -6.01 3.57 14.67
CA GLU A 132 -5.70 4.95 15.01
C GLU A 132 -4.53 5.53 14.17
N ARG A 133 -3.73 4.67 13.51
CA ARG A 133 -2.55 5.05 12.74
C ARG A 133 -2.66 4.82 11.24
N LEU A 134 -3.79 4.30 10.77
CA LEU A 134 -4.05 4.05 9.35
C LEU A 134 -5.03 5.08 8.80
N ALA A 135 -4.76 5.61 7.60
CA ALA A 135 -5.66 6.59 6.98
C ALA A 135 -7.07 6.00 6.80
N MET A 136 -7.14 4.70 6.51
CA MET A 136 -8.38 3.95 6.36
C MET A 136 -8.91 3.37 7.68
N GLY A 137 -8.37 3.77 8.84
CA GLY A 137 -8.81 3.27 10.15
C GLY A 137 -10.29 3.52 10.42
N GLU A 138 -10.90 4.54 9.81
CA GLU A 138 -12.35 4.80 9.89
C GLU A 138 -13.19 3.82 9.04
N ALA A 139 -12.64 3.34 7.92
CA ALA A 139 -13.32 2.40 7.02
C ALA A 139 -13.17 0.93 7.46
N PHE A 140 -12.04 0.57 8.09
CA PHE A 140 -11.71 -0.81 8.43
C PHE A 140 -11.45 -1.08 9.92
N GLY A 141 -11.34 -0.03 10.74
CA GLY A 141 -11.03 -0.13 12.16
C GLY A 141 -12.20 0.17 13.08
N ILE A 142 -12.04 -0.17 14.37
CA ILE A 142 -13.02 0.11 15.43
C ILE A 142 -12.83 1.54 15.98
N LYS A 143 -11.61 2.09 15.84
CA LYS A 143 -11.26 3.43 16.27
C LYS A 143 -10.78 4.27 15.09
N ALA A 144 -11.28 5.49 14.97
CA ALA A 144 -10.87 6.43 13.94
C ALA A 144 -9.38 6.81 14.10
N PRO A 145 -8.68 7.16 13.01
CA PRO A 145 -7.30 7.64 13.07
C PRO A 145 -7.15 8.87 13.99
N GLU A 146 -6.10 8.88 14.83
CA GLU A 146 -5.77 10.00 15.74
C GLU A 146 -5.48 11.29 14.96
N LYS A 147 -4.95 11.16 13.74
CA LYS A 147 -4.70 12.25 12.80
C LYS A 147 -5.60 12.05 11.60
N LYS A 148 -6.57 12.96 11.41
CA LYS A 148 -7.44 12.96 10.23
C LYS A 148 -6.78 13.73 9.09
N ILE A 149 -6.86 13.19 7.88
CA ILE A 149 -6.47 13.92 6.68
C ILE A 149 -7.65 14.82 6.30
N ALA A 150 -7.49 16.13 6.45
CA ALA A 150 -8.44 17.07 5.88
C ALA A 150 -8.22 17.13 4.36
N VAL A 151 -8.90 16.27 3.60
CA VAL A 151 -9.15 16.59 2.18
C VAL A 151 -10.03 17.82 2.22
N GLN A 152 -9.54 18.93 1.67
CA GLN A 152 -10.10 20.26 1.85
C GLN A 152 -11.58 20.35 1.41
N LEU A 153 -12.49 20.02 2.33
CA LEU A 153 -13.94 20.19 2.18
C LEU A 153 -14.26 21.67 2.43
N LEU A 154 -14.07 22.49 1.41
CA LEU A 154 -14.70 23.80 1.35
C LEU A 154 -16.04 23.66 0.63
N ASP A 155 -17.09 23.30 1.38
CA ASP A 155 -18.45 23.56 0.94
C ASP A 155 -18.77 25.05 1.17
N TRP A 156 -18.58 25.83 0.11
CA TRP A 156 -18.85 27.27 0.06
C TRP A 156 -20.33 27.65 0.29
N ARG A 157 -21.25 26.68 0.35
CA ARG A 157 -22.69 26.94 0.48
C ARG A 157 -23.17 27.18 1.92
N VAL A 158 -22.30 27.02 2.92
CA VAL A 158 -22.64 27.28 4.34
C VAL A 158 -22.32 28.73 4.77
N PHE A 159 -22.05 29.64 3.83
CA PHE A 159 -21.71 31.04 4.13
C PHE A 159 -22.85 31.96 4.57
N ILE A 160 -24.04 31.44 4.86
CA ILE A 160 -25.12 32.23 5.44
C ILE A 160 -25.72 31.44 6.59
N LEU A 161 -25.13 31.57 7.78
CA LEU A 161 -25.80 32.06 8.99
C LEU A 161 -24.73 32.15 10.11
N SER A 162 -24.85 33.19 10.90
CA SER A 162 -23.89 33.72 11.86
C SER A 162 -23.52 32.74 12.99
N ASP A 163 -22.30 32.22 12.96
CA ASP A 163 -21.38 32.26 14.11
C ASP A 163 -19.97 31.84 13.66
N PHE A 164 -19.17 32.84 13.24
CA PHE A 164 -17.82 32.67 12.70
C PHE A 164 -16.82 32.10 13.72
N SER A 165 -17.20 32.03 15.00
CA SER A 165 -16.36 31.51 16.09
C SER A 165 -16.56 30.01 16.39
N LEU A 166 -17.69 29.41 16.01
CA LEU A 166 -17.94 27.96 16.22
C LEU A 166 -17.44 27.09 15.05
N VAL A 167 -17.34 27.66 13.85
CA VAL A 167 -16.83 26.96 12.65
C VAL A 167 -15.30 26.77 12.73
N ILE A 168 -14.58 27.69 13.38
CA ILE A 168 -13.13 27.55 13.61
C ILE A 168 -12.83 26.56 14.76
N ALA A 169 -13.80 26.29 15.65
CA ALA A 169 -13.64 25.38 16.78
C ALA A 169 -13.96 23.90 16.49
N LEU A 170 -14.42 23.56 15.28
CA LEU A 170 -14.72 22.17 14.86
C LEU A 170 -13.73 21.58 13.86
N ILE A 171 -12.62 22.26 13.59
CA ILE A 171 -11.53 21.73 12.76
C ILE A 171 -10.23 21.87 13.55
N GLU A 172 -9.94 20.87 14.37
CA GLU A 172 -8.63 20.73 15.01
C GLU A 172 -8.03 19.38 14.61
N LEU A 173 -6.72 19.40 14.30
CA LEU A 173 -5.81 18.36 13.77
C LEU A 173 -5.62 18.43 12.24
N ASP A 174 -4.56 19.01 11.64
CA ASP A 174 -3.12 19.22 11.96
C ASP A 174 -2.13 18.15 11.43
N VAL A 175 -2.38 17.64 10.20
CA VAL A 175 -1.31 17.14 9.31
C VAL A 175 -1.66 17.49 7.85
N ASP A 176 -0.97 18.47 7.27
CA ASP A 176 -0.96 18.68 5.81
C ASP A 176 -0.01 17.63 5.19
N ILE A 177 -0.52 16.43 4.88
CA ILE A 177 0.24 15.45 4.07
C ILE A 177 0.28 16.00 2.65
N ALA A 178 1.22 16.89 2.39
CA ALA A 178 1.39 17.49 1.09
C ALA A 178 1.69 16.41 0.05
N THR A 179 0.93 16.36 -1.04
CA THR A 179 1.20 15.45 -2.16
C THR A 179 2.52 15.82 -2.83
N HIS A 180 3.47 14.89 -2.80
CA HIS A 180 4.80 15.00 -3.41
C HIS A 180 4.90 14.02 -4.58
N VAL A 181 5.05 14.56 -5.79
CA VAL A 181 5.21 13.76 -7.02
C VAL A 181 6.49 14.18 -7.71
N HIS A 182 7.32 13.19 -8.06
CA HIS A 182 8.58 13.41 -8.76
C HIS A 182 8.89 12.27 -9.74
N VAL A 183 9.58 12.59 -10.84
CA VAL A 183 10.09 11.61 -11.80
C VAL A 183 11.62 11.67 -11.78
N LYS A 184 12.26 10.51 -11.74
CA LYS A 184 13.70 10.31 -11.74
C LYS A 184 14.12 9.42 -12.90
N GLU A 185 15.40 9.49 -13.25
CA GLU A 185 15.99 8.60 -14.24
C GLU A 185 16.07 7.16 -13.69
N ASP A 186 15.69 6.19 -14.52
CA ASP A 186 15.71 4.76 -14.18
C ASP A 186 16.20 3.91 -15.36
N GLY A 187 17.23 4.45 -16.03
CA GLY A 187 17.83 3.86 -17.22
C GLY A 187 17.22 4.37 -18.54
N PRO A 188 17.70 3.88 -19.69
CA PRO A 188 17.36 4.44 -20.99
C PRO A 188 15.94 4.07 -21.47
N LYS A 189 15.36 3.01 -20.93
CA LYS A 189 14.07 2.46 -21.37
C LYS A 189 12.87 2.92 -20.55
N ARG A 190 13.12 3.43 -19.34
CA ARG A 190 12.08 3.76 -18.36
C ARG A 190 12.52 4.86 -17.41
N SER A 191 11.56 5.41 -16.69
CA SER A 191 11.74 6.43 -15.66
C SER A 191 11.06 5.96 -14.39
N LEU A 192 11.53 6.46 -13.25
CA LEU A 192 10.94 6.15 -11.95
C LEU A 192 10.04 7.29 -11.52
N LEU A 193 8.72 7.07 -11.56
CA LEU A 193 7.74 7.95 -10.95
C LEU A 193 7.60 7.58 -9.47
N CYS A 194 7.71 8.56 -8.59
CA CYS A 194 7.46 8.39 -7.16
C CYS A 194 6.31 9.31 -6.73
N VAL A 195 5.36 8.74 -6.01
CA VAL A 195 4.17 9.42 -5.48
C VAL A 195 4.13 9.22 -3.97
N GLU A 196 4.20 10.31 -3.22
CA GLU A 196 4.00 10.33 -1.78
C GLU A 196 2.78 11.19 -1.47
N THR A 197 1.74 10.58 -0.89
CA THR A 197 0.45 11.23 -0.64
C THR A 197 -0.28 10.56 0.52
N ALA A 198 -1.34 11.19 1.00
CA ALA A 198 -2.26 10.57 1.93
C ALA A 198 -2.84 9.27 1.33
N ASP A 199 -2.78 8.17 2.09
CA ASP A 199 -3.33 6.88 1.63
C ASP A 199 -4.85 6.86 1.70
N ARG A 200 -5.49 6.16 0.76
CA ARG A 200 -6.94 5.91 0.71
C ARG A 200 -7.26 4.72 -0.18
N SER A 201 -8.48 4.21 -0.08
CA SER A 201 -8.93 3.07 -0.90
C SER A 201 -9.12 3.52 -2.33
N GLY A 202 -8.62 2.74 -3.29
CA GLY A 202 -8.70 3.07 -4.71
C GLY A 202 -7.61 4.02 -5.20
N LEU A 203 -6.74 4.52 -4.31
CA LEU A 203 -5.63 5.41 -4.68
C LEU A 203 -4.74 4.81 -5.78
N LEU A 204 -4.35 3.53 -5.64
CA LEU A 204 -3.52 2.85 -6.63
C LEU A 204 -4.17 2.82 -8.02
N VAL A 205 -5.45 2.44 -8.07
CA VAL A 205 -6.21 2.34 -9.33
C VAL A 205 -6.37 3.72 -9.95
N GLU A 206 -6.60 4.75 -9.14
CA GLU A 206 -6.67 6.14 -9.59
C GLU A 206 -5.34 6.63 -10.17
N ILE A 207 -4.21 6.40 -9.49
CA ILE A 207 -2.88 6.76 -9.98
C ILE A 207 -2.61 6.08 -11.33
N ILE A 208 -2.86 4.77 -11.44
CA ILE A 208 -2.62 4.01 -12.66
C ILE A 208 -3.51 4.51 -13.81
N LYS A 209 -4.77 4.86 -13.51
CA LYS A 209 -5.68 5.46 -14.49
C LYS A 209 -5.17 6.82 -14.99
N ILE A 210 -4.68 7.69 -14.10
CA ILE A 210 -4.11 8.99 -14.49
C ILE A 210 -2.87 8.80 -15.37
N ILE A 211 -1.99 7.85 -15.03
CA ILE A 211 -0.80 7.54 -15.84
C ILE A 211 -1.22 7.06 -17.24
N ALA A 212 -2.20 6.14 -17.31
CA ALA A 212 -2.74 5.63 -18.56
C ALA A 212 -3.42 6.71 -19.42
N ASP A 213 -4.15 7.65 -18.79
CA ASP A 213 -4.80 8.79 -19.47
C ASP A 213 -3.78 9.74 -20.12
N VAL A 214 -2.56 9.81 -19.59
CA VAL A 214 -1.42 10.55 -20.19
C VAL A 214 -0.73 9.71 -21.29
N ASN A 215 -1.21 8.50 -21.57
CA ASN A 215 -0.64 7.53 -22.50
C ASN A 215 0.80 7.14 -22.14
N ILE A 216 1.04 6.92 -20.85
CA ILE A 216 2.29 6.41 -20.31
C ILE A 216 2.05 4.98 -19.82
N ASP A 217 2.99 4.09 -20.13
CA ASP A 217 2.94 2.69 -19.74
C ASP A 217 3.54 2.51 -18.34
N VAL A 218 2.93 1.67 -17.51
CA VAL A 218 3.48 1.22 -16.23
C VAL A 218 4.03 -0.20 -16.41
N GLU A 219 5.33 -0.38 -16.21
CA GLU A 219 6.03 -1.66 -16.37
C GLU A 219 6.01 -2.50 -15.10
N SER A 220 6.21 -1.85 -13.95
CA SER A 220 6.17 -2.48 -12.62
C SER A 220 5.98 -1.40 -11.55
N ALA A 221 5.51 -1.80 -10.37
CA ALA A 221 5.31 -0.91 -9.24
C ALA A 221 5.82 -1.49 -7.91
N GLU A 222 6.16 -0.57 -7.02
CA GLU A 222 6.36 -0.78 -5.59
C GLU A 222 5.25 0.02 -4.88
N ILE A 223 4.28 -0.67 -4.28
CA ILE A 223 3.14 -0.06 -3.59
C ILE A 223 3.42 -0.14 -2.10
N ASP A 224 3.55 1.00 -1.43
CA ASP A 224 4.00 1.07 -0.04
C ASP A 224 3.02 1.88 0.78
N THR A 225 2.30 1.21 1.67
CA THR A 225 1.42 1.83 2.66
C THR A 225 2.10 1.80 4.01
N GLU A 226 2.38 2.98 4.57
CA GLU A 226 2.91 3.17 5.92
C GLU A 226 2.00 4.12 6.71
N GLY A 227 1.16 3.56 7.58
CA GLY A 227 0.27 4.37 8.40
C GLY A 227 -0.72 5.22 7.58
N LEU A 228 -0.54 6.54 7.60
CA LEU A 228 -1.40 7.49 6.89
C LEU A 228 -0.93 7.81 5.46
N ILE A 229 0.27 7.34 5.08
CA ILE A 229 0.97 7.78 3.87
C ILE A 229 1.14 6.59 2.92
N ALA A 230 0.86 6.83 1.64
CA ALA A 230 1.26 5.95 0.55
C ALA A 230 2.53 6.51 -0.11
N LYS A 231 3.54 5.66 -0.33
CA LYS A 231 4.85 5.98 -0.92
C LYS A 231 5.11 5.10 -2.15
N ASP A 232 4.26 5.24 -3.15
CA ASP A 232 4.28 4.36 -4.32
C ASP A 232 5.37 4.77 -5.31
N LYS A 233 6.00 3.77 -5.93
CA LYS A 233 6.94 3.94 -7.04
C LYS A 233 6.47 3.16 -8.25
N PHE A 234 6.58 3.76 -9.42
CA PHE A 234 6.19 3.17 -10.69
C PHE A 234 7.34 3.29 -11.68
N HIS A 235 7.74 2.16 -12.24
CA HIS A 235 8.61 2.12 -13.41
C HIS A 235 7.75 2.40 -14.63
N VAL A 236 7.94 3.57 -15.24
CA VAL A 236 7.09 4.09 -16.32
C VAL A 236 7.87 4.33 -17.60
N SER A 237 7.24 4.11 -18.74
CA SER A 237 7.85 4.38 -20.04
C SER A 237 6.84 4.97 -21.03
N TYR A 238 7.36 5.64 -22.06
CA TYR A 238 6.55 6.14 -23.17
C TYR A 238 7.08 5.55 -24.46
N GLY A 239 6.34 4.61 -25.04
CA GLY A 239 6.78 3.89 -26.24
C GLY A 239 8.05 3.07 -26.00
N GLY A 240 8.23 2.54 -24.79
CA GLY A 240 9.41 1.74 -24.40
C GLY A 240 10.70 2.55 -24.17
N ALA A 241 10.58 3.87 -23.99
CA ALA A 241 11.69 4.77 -23.67
C ALA A 241 11.41 5.58 -22.40
N ALA A 242 12.48 6.05 -21.76
CA ALA A 242 12.39 6.96 -20.62
C ALA A 242 11.63 8.25 -20.97
N LEU A 243 10.91 8.81 -20.00
CA LEU A 243 10.15 10.05 -20.16
C LEU A 243 11.10 11.23 -20.37
N ASN A 244 10.80 12.08 -21.36
CA ASN A 244 11.49 13.36 -21.49
C ASN A 244 11.00 14.37 -20.43
N SER A 245 11.67 15.52 -20.34
CA SER A 245 11.35 16.55 -19.34
C SER A 245 9.94 17.11 -19.47
N SER A 246 9.45 17.32 -20.69
CA SER A 246 8.10 17.83 -20.95
C SER A 246 7.03 16.85 -20.48
N LEU A 247 7.17 15.57 -20.84
CA LEU A 247 6.20 14.53 -20.48
C LEU A 247 6.24 14.24 -18.97
N SER A 248 7.43 14.23 -18.37
CA SER A 248 7.59 14.17 -16.91
C SER A 248 6.83 15.30 -16.21
N GLN A 249 6.94 16.52 -16.71
CA GLN A 249 6.26 17.68 -16.13
C GLN A 249 4.73 17.58 -16.26
N VAL A 250 4.22 17.11 -17.40
CA VAL A 250 2.79 16.87 -17.61
C VAL A 250 2.28 15.84 -16.62
N LEU A 251 2.94 14.68 -16.51
CA LEU A 251 2.55 13.61 -15.61
C LEU A 251 2.53 14.08 -14.14
N VAL A 252 3.60 14.74 -13.70
CA VAL A 252 3.70 15.31 -12.34
C VAL A 252 2.56 16.29 -12.06
N ASN A 253 2.24 17.16 -13.01
CA ASN A 253 1.17 18.14 -12.84
C ASN A 253 -0.22 17.48 -12.81
N CYS A 254 -0.47 16.50 -13.67
CA CYS A 254 -1.73 15.74 -13.69
C CYS A 254 -1.96 15.03 -12.35
N LEU A 255 -0.97 14.28 -11.86
CA LEU A 255 -1.07 13.59 -10.57
C LEU A 255 -1.26 14.57 -9.41
N ARG A 256 -0.50 15.67 -9.37
CA ARG A 256 -0.69 16.70 -8.33
C ARG A 256 -2.08 17.33 -8.37
N TYR A 257 -2.66 17.51 -9.55
CA TYR A 257 -3.99 18.10 -9.68
C TYR A 257 -5.08 17.13 -9.22
N TYR A 258 -5.07 15.90 -9.74
CA TYR A 258 -6.13 14.93 -9.47
C TYR A 258 -6.07 14.38 -8.03
N LEU A 259 -4.88 14.10 -7.50
CA LEU A 259 -4.72 13.57 -6.13
C LEU A 259 -5.03 14.61 -5.04
N ARG A 260 -5.07 15.91 -5.40
CA ARG A 260 -5.51 16.98 -4.47
C ARG A 260 -6.97 17.34 -4.63
N ARG A 261 -7.66 16.79 -5.64
CA ARG A 261 -9.06 17.14 -5.88
C ARG A 261 -9.94 16.42 -4.85
N PRO A 262 -10.84 17.11 -4.14
CA PRO A 262 -11.82 16.43 -3.30
C PRO A 262 -12.71 15.57 -4.19
N GLU A 263 -12.99 14.33 -3.75
CA GLU A 263 -13.96 13.45 -4.40
C GLU A 263 -15.30 14.19 -4.41
N THR A 264 -15.80 14.54 -5.60
CA THR A 264 -17.18 14.98 -5.74
C THR A 264 -18.03 13.74 -5.84
N ASP A 265 -18.90 13.49 -4.87
CA ASP A 265 -19.86 12.38 -4.89
C ASP A 265 -20.52 12.27 -6.27
N THR A 266 -20.12 11.27 -7.04
CA THR A 266 -20.79 10.89 -8.30
C THR A 266 -21.86 9.86 -8.00
N GLU A 267 -22.84 10.21 -7.15
CA GLU A 267 -24.10 9.47 -7.01
C GLU A 267 -25.26 10.43 -6.73
N SER A 268 -25.68 11.17 -7.75
CA SER A 268 -27.05 11.69 -7.79
C SER A 268 -27.45 12.03 -9.23
N TYR A 269 -28.01 11.05 -9.93
CA TYR A 269 -28.91 11.26 -11.07
C TYR A 269 -30.02 10.21 -11.05
#